data_AF-A0A6I6GHU2-F1
#
_entry.id   AF-A0A6I6GHU2-F1
#
_cell.length_a   1.000
_cell.length_b   1.000
_cell.length_c   1.000
_cell.angle_alpha   90.00
_cell.angle_beta   90.00
_cell.angle_gamma   90.00
#
_symmetry.space_group_name_H-M   'P 1'
#
loop_
_entity.id
_entity.type
_entity.pdbx_description
1 polymer ?
#
loop_
_entity_poly.entity_id
_entity_poly.type
_entity_poly.pdbx_seq_one_letter_code
_entity_poly.pdbx_strand_id
1 'polypeptide(L)'
;MTVATTDSVWQAPSLYIDRTTTGPERELIVYGAELIKNTAQYLGPKGTVAQISNGMNCQNCHLDGGRKAWGNNYSAVYSMYPKFRERSGMYESIYKRVSDCFERSLNGTAPDSNSREYAAIFAYIKWLGKDVAKGEQPKGSGIEKLPYLNRAADPVKGETVYINQCKSCHGANGEGMMDGDKLVYPPLWGPHSYNDGAGLFRLSNFAGYVKANMPFNMASHSKPTLSNEEAWDVAAFVNSQPRPHKDQTHDWPHIDKKPIDFAFGPYADGFDEKAHKYGPYAPIAAARKR
;
A
#
# COMPACT_ATOMS: atom_id res chain seq x y z
N MET A 1 24.10 -16.61 10.84
CA MET A 1 23.24 -15.54 10.31
C MET A 1 23.37 -15.58 8.80
N THR A 2 22.38 -16.13 8.11
CA THR A 2 22.32 -16.09 6.66
C THR A 2 21.92 -14.67 6.28
N VAL A 3 22.90 -13.87 5.89
CA VAL A 3 22.65 -12.61 5.16
C VAL A 3 21.75 -12.97 3.99
N ALA A 4 20.60 -12.33 3.87
CA ALA A 4 19.74 -12.53 2.72
C ALA A 4 20.55 -12.15 1.48
N THR A 5 21.00 -13.14 0.71
CA THR A 5 21.65 -12.89 -0.57
C THR A 5 20.62 -12.26 -1.50
N THR A 6 21.03 -11.25 -2.25
CA THR A 6 20.19 -10.43 -3.14
C THR A 6 19.33 -11.25 -4.12
N ASP A 7 19.72 -12.49 -4.43
CA ASP A 7 18.98 -13.41 -5.31
C ASP A 7 17.87 -14.23 -4.63
N SER A 8 17.87 -14.32 -3.30
CA SER A 8 16.85 -15.06 -2.55
C SER A 8 15.63 -14.19 -2.27
N VAL A 9 14.43 -14.79 -2.37
CA VAL A 9 13.18 -14.13 -1.98
C VAL A 9 13.24 -13.84 -0.48
N TRP A 10 12.99 -12.59 -0.09
CA TRP A 10 13.02 -12.21 1.32
C TRP A 10 12.05 -13.06 2.15
N GLN A 11 12.53 -13.50 3.32
CA GLN A 11 11.73 -14.20 4.32
C GLN A 11 11.64 -13.34 5.58
N ALA A 12 10.42 -13.13 6.06
CA ALA A 12 10.21 -12.34 7.27
C ALA A 12 10.77 -13.07 8.52
N PRO A 13 11.47 -12.36 9.43
CA PRO A 13 11.89 -12.95 10.70
C PRO A 13 10.67 -13.42 11.49
N SER A 14 10.79 -14.44 12.35
CA SER A 14 9.65 -14.95 13.14
C SER A 14 9.83 -14.62 14.63
N LEU A 15 8.84 -13.96 15.23
CA LEU A 15 8.84 -13.64 16.66
C LEU A 15 8.90 -14.90 17.53
N TYR A 16 8.41 -16.04 17.04
CA TYR A 16 8.43 -17.30 17.77
C TYR A 16 9.84 -17.86 17.92
N ILE A 17 10.68 -17.74 16.87
CA ILE A 17 12.05 -18.27 16.87
C ILE A 17 13.09 -17.23 17.26
N ASP A 18 12.76 -15.94 17.19
CA ASP A 18 13.67 -14.88 17.58
C ASP A 18 13.90 -14.90 19.09
N ARG A 19 15.11 -15.30 19.49
CA ARG A 19 15.62 -15.29 20.87
C ARG A 19 16.56 -14.10 21.15
N THR A 20 16.86 -13.30 20.14
CA THR A 20 17.81 -12.17 20.23
C THR A 20 17.14 -10.91 20.77
N THR A 21 15.89 -10.67 20.41
CA THR A 21 15.16 -9.50 20.88
C THR A 21 14.36 -9.84 22.14
N THR A 22 14.67 -9.16 23.25
CA THR A 22 14.13 -9.41 24.60
C THR A 22 13.74 -8.11 25.30
N GLY A 23 13.07 -8.22 26.46
CA GLY A 23 12.72 -7.09 27.31
C GLY A 23 11.87 -6.01 26.62
N PRO A 24 12.05 -4.72 26.97
CA PRO A 24 11.24 -3.62 26.45
C PRO A 24 11.25 -3.48 24.91
N GLU A 25 12.36 -3.82 24.25
CA GLU A 25 12.43 -3.79 22.78
C GLU A 25 11.49 -4.82 22.17
N ARG A 26 11.46 -6.04 22.72
CA ARG A 26 10.54 -7.09 22.26
C ARG A 26 9.09 -6.70 22.47
N GLU A 27 8.77 -6.09 23.61
CA GLU A 27 7.41 -5.60 23.90
C GLU A 27 6.95 -4.57 22.87
N LEU A 28 7.82 -3.63 22.48
CA LEU A 28 7.51 -2.65 21.43
C LEU A 28 7.32 -3.30 20.06
N ILE A 29 8.13 -4.29 19.70
CA ILE A 29 7.99 -4.99 18.41
C ILE A 29 6.69 -5.79 18.37
N VAL A 30 6.34 -6.49 19.44
CA VAL A 30 5.08 -7.23 19.56
C VAL A 30 3.91 -6.27 19.47
N TYR A 31 3.95 -5.16 20.20
CA TYR A 31 2.90 -4.14 20.15
C TYR A 31 2.78 -3.49 18.76
N GLY A 32 3.91 -3.22 18.09
CA GLY A 32 3.92 -2.70 16.73
C GLY A 32 3.31 -3.67 15.73
N ALA A 33 3.58 -4.98 15.88
CA ALA A 33 2.93 -6.01 15.07
C ALA A 33 1.41 -6.02 15.25
N GLU A 34 0.94 -5.89 16.49
CA GLU A 34 -0.49 -5.78 16.81
C GLU A 34 -1.11 -4.51 16.22
N LEU A 35 -0.45 -3.36 16.33
CA LEU A 35 -0.91 -2.11 15.72
C LEU A 35 -1.03 -2.20 14.20
N ILE A 36 -0.10 -2.88 13.52
CA ILE A 36 -0.17 -3.07 12.07
C ILE A 36 -1.31 -4.02 11.67
N LYS A 37 -1.50 -5.12 12.42
CA LYS A 37 -2.53 -6.12 12.10
C LYS A 37 -3.93 -5.64 12.48
N ASN A 38 -4.05 -4.97 13.61
CA ASN A 38 -5.32 -4.63 14.24
C ASN A 38 -5.45 -3.11 14.43
N THR A 39 -4.94 -2.30 13.49
CA THR A 39 -4.96 -0.83 13.57
C THR A 39 -6.34 -0.28 13.91
N ALA A 40 -7.42 -0.83 13.34
CA ALA A 40 -8.78 -0.41 13.62
C ALA A 40 -9.18 -0.57 15.10
N GLN A 41 -8.71 -1.63 15.76
CA GLN A 41 -8.98 -1.92 17.17
C GLN A 41 -8.33 -0.89 18.10
N TYR A 42 -7.16 -0.38 17.74
CA TYR A 42 -6.41 0.57 18.59
C TYR A 42 -6.66 2.03 18.21
N LEU A 43 -6.69 2.32 16.91
CA LEU A 43 -6.61 3.66 16.33
C LEU A 43 -7.79 4.00 15.40
N GLY A 44 -8.74 3.07 15.22
CA GLY A 44 -9.96 3.27 14.41
C GLY A 44 -11.04 4.09 15.11
N PRO A 45 -12.23 4.24 14.51
CA PRO A 45 -13.33 5.03 15.08
C PRO A 45 -13.81 4.52 16.45
N LYS A 46 -13.63 3.22 16.72
CA LYS A 46 -13.88 2.59 18.03
C LYS A 46 -12.58 2.18 18.74
N GLY A 47 -11.47 2.81 18.39
CA GLY A 47 -10.14 2.46 18.86
C GLY A 47 -10.00 2.57 20.37
N THR A 48 -9.25 1.67 21.00
CA THR A 48 -9.01 1.69 22.45
C THR A 48 -7.94 2.70 22.88
N VAL A 49 -7.14 3.22 21.94
CA VAL A 49 -6.05 4.17 22.21
C VAL A 49 -6.38 5.56 21.69
N ALA A 50 -6.85 5.66 20.44
CA ALA A 50 -7.24 6.93 19.82
C ALA A 50 -8.22 6.70 18.66
N GLN A 51 -8.94 7.75 18.24
CA GLN A 51 -9.87 7.71 17.12
C GLN A 51 -9.35 8.59 15.97
N ILE A 52 -8.30 8.09 15.31
CA ILE A 52 -7.51 8.88 14.34
C ILE A 52 -7.47 8.26 12.95
N SER A 53 -8.26 7.21 12.68
CA SER A 53 -8.27 6.51 11.38
C SER A 53 -9.67 6.03 10.98
N ASN A 54 -9.82 5.61 9.71
CA ASN A 54 -11.09 5.22 9.07
C ASN A 54 -11.58 3.79 9.36
N GLY A 55 -10.92 3.05 10.25
CA GLY A 55 -11.34 1.69 10.65
C GLY A 55 -10.78 0.57 9.79
N MET A 56 -9.90 0.89 8.83
CA MET A 56 -9.05 -0.12 8.18
C MET A 56 -7.81 -0.46 9.02
N ASN A 57 -7.16 -1.56 8.66
CA ASN A 57 -5.89 -2.00 9.21
C ASN A 57 -4.75 -1.80 8.22
N CYS A 58 -3.55 -1.48 8.70
CA CYS A 58 -2.35 -1.43 7.84
C CYS A 58 -2.18 -2.75 7.07
N GLN A 59 -2.49 -3.89 7.71
CA GLN A 59 -2.40 -5.20 7.07
C GLN A 59 -3.34 -5.42 5.87
N ASN A 60 -4.39 -4.60 5.71
CA ASN A 60 -5.27 -4.69 4.55
C ASN A 60 -4.53 -4.38 3.24
N CYS A 61 -3.45 -3.60 3.31
CA CYS A 61 -2.59 -3.28 2.16
C CYS A 61 -1.16 -3.84 2.31
N HIS A 62 -0.77 -4.25 3.51
CA HIS A 62 0.54 -4.81 3.86
C HIS A 62 0.35 -6.22 4.41
N LEU A 63 0.22 -7.21 3.52
CA LEU A 63 -0.28 -8.53 3.88
C LEU A 63 0.58 -9.27 4.91
N ASP A 64 -0.09 -10.04 5.76
CA ASP A 64 0.50 -10.70 6.94
C ASP A 64 1.26 -9.69 7.83
N GLY A 65 0.65 -8.54 8.12
CA GLY A 65 1.32 -7.47 8.86
C GLY A 65 2.61 -6.94 8.21
N GLY A 66 2.68 -6.96 6.88
CA GLY A 66 3.84 -6.52 6.12
C GLY A 66 4.96 -7.57 6.06
N ARG A 67 4.63 -8.86 6.20
CA ARG A 67 5.56 -10.00 6.15
C ARG A 67 5.51 -10.79 4.84
N LYS A 68 4.47 -10.60 4.02
CA LYS A 68 4.31 -11.36 2.77
C LYS A 68 5.15 -10.78 1.62
N ALA A 69 6.05 -11.57 1.04
CA ALA A 69 6.74 -11.23 -0.21
C ALA A 69 5.72 -10.91 -1.33
N TRP A 70 5.95 -9.84 -2.09
CA TRP A 70 5.02 -9.24 -3.07
C TRP A 70 3.65 -8.78 -2.51
N GLY A 71 3.41 -8.95 -1.22
CA GLY A 71 2.24 -8.44 -0.50
C GLY A 71 2.46 -7.04 0.08
N ASN A 72 3.31 -6.22 -0.57
CA ASN A 72 3.71 -4.89 -0.11
C ASN A 72 4.33 -4.92 1.31
N ASN A 73 5.26 -5.84 1.55
CA ASN A 73 5.93 -5.99 2.85
C ASN A 73 6.83 -4.80 3.23
N TYR A 74 7.31 -4.82 4.47
CA TYR A 74 8.17 -3.78 5.05
C TYR A 74 9.67 -4.07 4.98
N SER A 75 10.09 -5.17 4.34
CA SER A 75 11.48 -5.66 4.35
C SER A 75 12.54 -4.59 4.01
N ALA A 76 12.29 -3.82 2.94
CA ALA A 76 13.20 -2.77 2.47
C ALA A 76 13.04 -1.41 3.17
N VAL A 77 12.08 -1.25 4.09
CA VAL A 77 11.78 0.08 4.63
C VAL A 77 12.93 0.59 5.50
N TYR A 78 13.44 -0.24 6.41
CA TYR A 78 14.53 0.18 7.29
C TYR A 78 15.87 0.38 6.55
N SER A 79 16.18 -0.50 5.59
CA SER A 79 17.39 -0.39 4.78
C SER A 79 17.40 0.87 3.91
N MET A 80 16.24 1.28 3.38
CA MET A 80 16.16 2.37 2.39
C MET A 80 15.96 3.76 3.01
N TYR A 81 15.55 3.88 4.28
CA TYR A 81 15.25 5.18 4.91
C TYR A 81 16.37 5.70 5.82
N PRO A 82 16.65 7.02 5.88
CA PRO A 82 15.92 8.12 5.23
C PRO A 82 16.06 8.11 3.71
N LYS A 83 15.00 8.52 3.01
CA LYS A 83 14.90 8.44 1.54
C LYS A 83 14.33 9.73 0.98
N PHE A 84 14.92 10.24 -0.10
CA PHE A 84 14.33 11.34 -0.86
C PHE A 84 13.04 10.89 -1.54
N ARG A 85 11.99 11.70 -1.45
CA ARG A 85 10.66 11.34 -1.94
C ARG A 85 10.12 12.47 -2.80
N GLU A 86 9.95 12.17 -4.09
CA GLU A 86 9.46 13.11 -5.10
C GLU A 86 8.14 13.78 -4.72
N ARG A 87 7.27 13.07 -4.00
CA ARG A 87 5.99 13.62 -3.52
C ARG A 87 6.18 14.82 -2.60
N SER A 88 7.10 14.73 -1.63
CA SER A 88 7.35 15.79 -0.67
C SER A 88 8.49 16.72 -1.07
N GLY A 89 9.29 16.34 -2.09
CA GLY A 89 10.48 17.07 -2.51
C GLY A 89 11.59 17.09 -1.46
N MET A 90 11.57 16.17 -0.49
CA MET A 90 12.54 16.15 0.62
C MET A 90 12.92 14.73 1.05
N TYR A 91 13.94 14.63 1.90
CA TYR A 91 14.28 13.39 2.59
C TYR A 91 13.28 13.11 3.71
N GLU A 92 12.61 11.97 3.62
CA GLU A 92 11.65 11.51 4.61
C GLU A 92 12.29 10.49 5.56
N SER A 93 11.87 10.54 6.82
CA SER A 93 12.12 9.49 7.82
C SER A 93 11.06 8.37 7.70
N ILE A 94 11.29 7.25 8.40
CA ILE A 94 10.28 6.19 8.52
C ILE A 94 9.02 6.72 9.21
N TYR A 95 9.17 7.61 10.18
CA TYR A 95 8.06 8.32 10.80
C TYR A 95 7.25 9.07 9.73
N LYS A 96 7.86 9.99 8.96
CA LYS A 96 7.10 10.71 7.92
C LYS A 96 6.36 9.77 6.94
N ARG A 97 7.00 8.66 6.55
CA ARG A 97 6.36 7.63 5.71
C ARG A 97 5.10 7.03 6.35
N VAL A 98 5.13 6.72 7.64
CA VAL A 98 3.99 6.15 8.36
C VAL A 98 2.90 7.19 8.57
N SER A 99 3.26 8.45 8.86
CA SER A 99 2.29 9.56 8.99
C SER A 99 1.50 9.72 7.70
N ASP A 100 2.20 9.69 6.56
CA ASP A 100 1.55 9.75 5.25
C ASP A 100 0.61 8.57 4.99
N CYS A 101 0.89 7.38 5.54
CA CYS A 101 -0.04 6.25 5.47
C CYS A 101 -1.31 6.51 6.29
N PHE A 102 -1.20 7.06 7.51
CA PHE A 102 -2.37 7.43 8.32
C PHE A 102 -3.25 8.45 7.58
N GLU A 103 -2.64 9.51 7.07
CA GLU A 103 -3.39 10.60 6.42
C GLU A 103 -3.97 10.25 5.05
N ARG A 104 -3.50 9.16 4.42
CA ARG A 104 -3.87 8.81 3.04
C ARG A 104 -4.58 7.48 2.97
N SER A 105 -3.88 6.42 3.34
CA SER A 105 -4.41 5.06 3.30
C SER A 105 -5.49 4.86 4.36
N LEU A 106 -5.34 5.46 5.53
CA LEU A 106 -6.32 5.34 6.63
C LEU A 106 -7.21 6.58 6.79
N ASN A 107 -7.15 7.50 5.83
CA ASN A 107 -7.95 8.74 5.79
C ASN A 107 -8.10 9.43 7.15
N GLY A 108 -6.99 9.53 7.87
CA GLY A 108 -6.97 9.92 9.28
C GLY A 108 -5.97 11.03 9.57
N THR A 109 -5.48 11.05 10.80
CA THR A 109 -4.43 11.96 11.24
C THR A 109 -3.26 11.16 11.79
N ALA A 110 -2.05 11.63 11.54
CA ALA A 110 -0.87 10.96 12.06
C ALA A 110 -0.86 10.95 13.60
N PRO A 111 -0.42 9.86 14.25
CA PRO A 111 -0.20 9.84 15.69
C PRO A 111 0.95 10.79 16.06
N ASP A 112 0.97 11.25 17.32
CA ASP A 112 2.09 12.01 17.86
C ASP A 112 3.40 11.24 17.67
N SER A 113 4.42 11.89 17.10
CA SER A 113 5.75 11.33 16.86
C SER A 113 6.44 10.80 18.14
N ASN A 114 6.05 11.29 19.31
CA ASN A 114 6.57 10.83 20.61
C ASN A 114 5.70 9.74 21.26
N SER A 115 4.59 9.34 20.63
CA SER A 115 3.69 8.32 21.18
C SER A 115 4.34 6.93 21.20
N ARG A 116 3.91 6.12 22.16
CA ARG A 116 4.32 4.72 22.29
C ARG A 116 3.93 3.92 21.03
N GLU A 117 2.78 4.22 20.46
CA GLU A 117 2.23 3.57 19.26
C GLU A 117 3.16 3.79 18.07
N TYR A 118 3.64 5.02 17.90
CA TYR A 118 4.54 5.33 16.81
C TYR A 118 5.91 4.65 16.98
N ALA A 119 6.47 4.71 18.19
CA ALA A 119 7.70 4.02 18.54
C ALA A 119 7.60 2.50 18.30
N ALA A 120 6.46 1.90 18.65
CA ALA A 120 6.19 0.47 18.44
C ALA A 120 6.09 0.11 16.94
N ILE A 121 5.36 0.89 16.14
CA ILE A 121 5.29 0.69 14.68
C ILE A 121 6.69 0.78 14.06
N PHE A 122 7.49 1.78 14.46
CA PHE A 122 8.86 1.92 14.01
C PHE A 122 9.72 0.70 14.40
N ALA A 123 9.66 0.29 15.67
CA ALA A 123 10.42 -0.86 16.18
C ALA A 123 10.09 -2.14 15.40
N TYR A 124 8.81 -2.38 15.11
CA TYR A 124 8.37 -3.51 14.30
C TYR A 124 8.88 -3.47 12.85
N ILE A 125 8.78 -2.31 12.18
CA ILE A 125 9.29 -2.13 10.82
C ILE A 125 10.81 -2.33 10.77
N LYS A 126 11.54 -1.78 11.75
CA LYS A 126 12.99 -1.98 11.91
C LYS A 126 13.32 -3.46 12.07
N TRP A 127 12.59 -4.15 12.94
CA TRP A 127 12.80 -5.57 13.21
C TRP A 127 12.56 -6.44 11.98
N LEU A 128 11.52 -6.17 11.18
CA LEU A 128 11.26 -6.92 9.93
C LEU A 128 12.41 -6.80 8.92
N GLY A 129 13.04 -5.63 8.83
CA GLY A 129 14.16 -5.37 7.92
C GLY A 129 15.55 -5.60 8.52
N LYS A 130 15.67 -6.22 9.71
CA LYS A 130 16.93 -6.26 10.47
C LYS A 130 18.10 -6.95 9.74
N ASP A 131 17.78 -7.92 8.89
CA ASP A 131 18.75 -8.72 8.14
C ASP A 131 18.95 -8.21 6.69
N VAL A 132 18.37 -7.06 6.34
CA VAL A 132 18.53 -6.39 5.03
C VAL A 132 19.61 -5.31 5.15
N ALA A 133 20.67 -5.41 4.35
CA ALA A 133 21.77 -4.46 4.40
C ALA A 133 21.31 -3.04 4.01
N LYS A 134 21.99 -2.02 4.56
CA LYS A 134 21.67 -0.62 4.31
C LYS A 134 21.77 -0.31 2.81
N GLY A 135 20.74 0.32 2.24
CA GLY A 135 20.68 0.64 0.81
C GLY A 135 20.24 -0.51 -0.10
N GLU A 136 20.02 -1.71 0.44
CA GLU A 136 19.53 -2.85 -0.34
C GLU A 136 18.00 -2.99 -0.29
N GLN A 137 17.45 -3.49 -1.38
CA GLN A 137 16.04 -3.84 -1.52
C GLN A 137 15.94 -5.31 -1.94
N PRO A 138 15.52 -6.22 -1.06
CA PRO A 138 15.51 -7.63 -1.38
C PRO A 138 14.37 -7.98 -2.34
N LYS A 139 14.51 -9.09 -3.05
CA LYS A 139 13.50 -9.57 -4.00
C LYS A 139 12.16 -9.84 -3.32
N GLY A 140 11.08 -9.39 -3.95
CA GLY A 140 9.72 -9.45 -3.40
C GLY A 140 9.36 -8.26 -2.51
N SER A 141 10.20 -7.24 -2.40
CA SER A 141 9.85 -5.97 -1.74
C SER A 141 8.85 -5.15 -2.55
N GLY A 142 7.91 -4.49 -1.87
CA GLY A 142 6.97 -3.56 -2.49
C GLY A 142 5.88 -4.24 -3.31
N ILE A 143 5.39 -3.52 -4.33
CA ILE A 143 4.32 -3.94 -5.21
C ILE A 143 4.92 -4.26 -6.60
N GLU A 144 4.49 -5.36 -7.20
CA GLU A 144 4.88 -5.76 -8.55
C GLU A 144 4.54 -4.68 -9.58
N LYS A 145 5.40 -4.50 -10.58
CA LYS A 145 5.17 -3.58 -11.70
C LYS A 145 4.76 -4.38 -12.92
N LEU A 146 3.49 -4.26 -13.29
CA LEU A 146 2.95 -4.92 -14.48
C LEU A 146 3.40 -4.20 -15.75
N PRO A 147 3.53 -4.93 -16.87
CA PRO A 147 3.64 -4.32 -18.19
C PRO A 147 2.46 -3.36 -18.45
N TYR A 148 2.73 -2.27 -19.16
CA TYR A 148 1.66 -1.36 -19.59
C TYR A 148 0.81 -2.01 -20.66
N LEU A 149 -0.49 -1.75 -20.60
CA LEU A 149 -1.40 -2.10 -21.67
C LEU A 149 -1.11 -1.26 -22.93
N ASN A 150 -1.37 -1.84 -24.09
CA ASN A 150 -1.39 -1.14 -25.38
C ASN A 150 -2.67 -0.31 -25.60
N ARG A 151 -3.57 -0.29 -24.61
CA ARG A 151 -4.83 0.44 -24.56
C ARG A 151 -5.01 1.09 -23.19
N ALA A 152 -6.02 1.95 -23.04
CA ALA A 152 -6.48 2.36 -21.73
C ALA A 152 -7.07 1.17 -20.95
N ALA A 153 -6.92 1.18 -19.63
CA ALA A 153 -7.65 0.30 -18.73
C ALA A 153 -9.14 0.65 -18.78
N ASP A 154 -10.00 -0.36 -18.73
CA ASP A 154 -11.42 -0.26 -19.02
C ASP A 154 -12.25 -0.57 -17.75
N PRO A 155 -12.85 0.46 -17.12
CA PRO A 155 -13.69 0.26 -15.93
C PRO A 155 -14.89 -0.66 -16.14
N VAL A 156 -15.44 -0.73 -17.35
CA VAL A 156 -16.61 -1.58 -17.65
C VAL A 156 -16.21 -3.06 -17.65
N LYS A 157 -15.05 -3.39 -18.25
CA LYS A 157 -14.47 -4.73 -18.13
C LYS A 157 -14.06 -5.03 -16.69
N GLY A 158 -13.53 -4.02 -15.98
CA GLY A 158 -13.17 -4.12 -14.58
C GLY A 158 -14.33 -4.45 -13.67
N GLU A 159 -15.52 -3.91 -13.92
CA GLU A 159 -16.74 -4.24 -13.20
C GLU A 159 -17.08 -5.72 -13.35
N THR A 160 -16.94 -6.28 -14.55
CA THR A 160 -17.17 -7.71 -14.79
C THR A 160 -16.19 -8.56 -13.99
N VAL A 161 -14.91 -8.19 -13.96
CA VAL A 161 -13.90 -8.88 -13.12
C VAL A 161 -14.29 -8.76 -11.63
N TYR A 162 -14.69 -7.57 -11.19
CA TYR A 162 -15.09 -7.33 -9.80
C TYR A 162 -16.26 -8.21 -9.36
N ILE A 163 -17.32 -8.26 -10.17
CA ILE A 163 -18.52 -9.07 -9.88
C ILE A 163 -18.15 -10.55 -9.74
N ASN A 164 -17.28 -11.05 -10.62
CA ASN A 164 -16.94 -12.47 -10.68
C ASN A 164 -15.89 -12.89 -9.65
N GLN A 165 -14.97 -12.01 -9.26
CA GLN A 165 -13.76 -12.37 -8.51
C GLN A 165 -13.60 -11.66 -7.16
N CYS A 166 -14.32 -10.56 -6.92
CA CYS A 166 -14.07 -9.67 -5.77
C CYS A 166 -15.30 -9.44 -4.89
N LYS A 167 -16.49 -9.36 -5.50
CA LYS A 167 -17.76 -9.01 -4.84
C LYS A 167 -18.10 -9.90 -3.65
N SER A 168 -17.80 -11.19 -3.71
CA SER A 168 -18.11 -12.14 -2.63
C SER A 168 -17.45 -11.79 -1.30
N CYS A 169 -16.29 -11.12 -1.33
CA CYS A 169 -15.56 -10.71 -0.14
C CYS A 169 -15.71 -9.21 0.15
N HIS A 170 -15.66 -8.37 -0.90
CA HIS A 170 -15.63 -6.91 -0.74
C HIS A 170 -17.01 -6.25 -0.82
N GLY A 171 -18.09 -7.02 -1.00
CA GLY A 171 -19.46 -6.52 -1.07
C GLY A 171 -19.88 -6.11 -2.47
N ALA A 172 -21.17 -5.81 -2.66
CA ALA A 172 -21.69 -5.38 -3.94
C ALA A 172 -21.32 -3.91 -4.24
N ASN A 173 -21.14 -3.12 -3.19
CA ASN A 173 -20.82 -1.70 -3.22
C ASN A 173 -19.43 -1.42 -2.66
N GLY A 174 -18.53 -2.41 -2.66
CA GLY A 174 -17.15 -2.25 -2.18
C GLY A 174 -17.03 -1.90 -0.70
N GLU A 175 -18.09 -2.12 0.08
CA GLU A 175 -18.23 -1.79 1.50
C GLU A 175 -17.38 -2.66 2.42
N GLY A 176 -16.81 -3.75 1.88
CA GLY A 176 -16.07 -4.74 2.66
C GLY A 176 -17.00 -5.66 3.44
N MET A 177 -16.47 -6.28 4.49
CA MET A 177 -17.22 -7.18 5.35
C MET A 177 -16.75 -7.06 6.80
N MET A 178 -17.72 -6.97 7.72
CA MET A 178 -17.51 -6.95 9.16
C MET A 178 -17.98 -8.27 9.77
N ASP A 179 -17.30 -8.73 10.82
CA ASP A 179 -17.74 -9.79 11.73
C ASP A 179 -17.77 -9.20 13.14
N GLY A 180 -18.98 -8.88 13.62
CA GLY A 180 -19.17 -8.00 14.78
C GLY A 180 -18.49 -6.65 14.56
N ASP A 181 -17.58 -6.28 15.46
CA ASP A 181 -16.77 -5.05 15.34
C ASP A 181 -15.44 -5.25 14.59
N LYS A 182 -15.17 -6.46 14.08
CA LYS A 182 -13.91 -6.76 13.40
C LYS A 182 -14.05 -6.67 11.88
N LEU A 183 -13.19 -5.87 11.26
CA LEU A 183 -13.07 -5.80 9.80
C LEU A 183 -12.42 -7.09 9.26
N VAL A 184 -13.18 -7.86 8.47
CA VAL A 184 -12.71 -9.09 7.83
C VAL A 184 -12.15 -8.80 6.44
N TYR A 185 -12.94 -8.09 5.62
CA TYR A 185 -12.52 -7.64 4.30
C TYR A 185 -12.62 -6.12 4.20
N PRO A 186 -11.57 -5.42 3.75
CA PRO A 186 -11.56 -3.97 3.75
C PRO A 186 -12.51 -3.38 2.72
N PRO A 187 -13.09 -2.19 2.98
CA PRO A 187 -13.79 -1.42 1.97
C PRO A 187 -12.80 -0.97 0.89
N LEU A 188 -13.17 -1.18 -0.37
CA LEU A 188 -12.33 -0.80 -1.52
C LEU A 188 -12.61 0.64 -2.00
N TRP A 189 -13.79 1.16 -1.70
CA TRP A 189 -14.21 2.54 -1.93
C TRP A 189 -15.28 2.95 -0.91
N GLY A 190 -15.87 4.13 -1.08
CA GLY A 190 -16.82 4.71 -0.13
C GLY A 190 -16.14 5.44 1.03
N PRO A 191 -16.91 6.00 1.97
CA PRO A 191 -16.43 6.94 2.99
C PRO A 191 -15.42 6.33 3.98
N HIS A 192 -15.41 5.00 4.12
CA HIS A 192 -14.53 4.29 5.05
C HIS A 192 -13.28 3.68 4.39
N SER A 193 -13.08 3.90 3.08
CA SER A 193 -11.90 3.42 2.36
C SER A 193 -10.76 4.45 2.38
N TYR A 194 -9.66 4.12 1.70
CA TYR A 194 -8.52 5.02 1.51
C TYR A 194 -8.93 6.22 0.64
N ASN A 195 -8.33 7.37 0.90
CA ASN A 195 -8.59 8.58 0.12
C ASN A 195 -7.81 8.58 -1.20
N ASP A 196 -8.13 9.53 -2.06
CA ASP A 196 -7.52 9.71 -3.37
C ASP A 196 -6.05 10.19 -3.35
N GLY A 197 -5.50 10.48 -2.17
CA GLY A 197 -4.07 10.72 -1.95
C GLY A 197 -3.25 9.45 -1.69
N ALA A 198 -3.90 8.30 -1.53
CA ALA A 198 -3.26 7.04 -1.18
C ALA A 198 -2.44 6.43 -2.33
N GLY A 199 -1.39 5.67 -1.96
CA GLY A 199 -0.52 5.02 -2.94
C GLY A 199 -1.25 4.03 -3.86
N LEU A 200 -2.30 3.37 -3.35
CA LEU A 200 -3.15 2.43 -4.10
C LEU A 200 -4.21 3.12 -4.96
N PHE A 201 -4.44 4.42 -4.83
CA PHE A 201 -5.29 5.14 -5.78
C PHE A 201 -4.62 5.28 -7.16
N ARG A 202 -3.30 5.05 -7.24
CA ARG A 202 -2.57 4.93 -8.51
C ARG A 202 -2.82 3.58 -9.15
N LEU A 203 -3.26 3.59 -10.40
CA LEU A 203 -3.72 2.41 -11.12
C LEU A 203 -2.64 1.33 -11.25
N SER A 204 -1.39 1.69 -11.52
CA SER A 204 -0.30 0.70 -11.64
C SER A 204 -0.01 -0.02 -10.34
N ASN A 205 -0.14 0.66 -9.20
CA ASN A 205 0.08 0.03 -7.89
C ASN A 205 -1.10 -0.87 -7.53
N PHE A 206 -2.33 -0.43 -7.78
CA PHE A 206 -3.50 -1.26 -7.49
C PHE A 206 -3.48 -2.53 -8.34
N ALA A 207 -3.25 -2.39 -9.66
CA ALA A 207 -3.17 -3.53 -10.57
C ALA A 207 -2.07 -4.53 -10.18
N GLY A 208 -0.86 -4.03 -9.87
CA GLY A 208 0.23 -4.89 -9.40
C GLY A 208 -0.06 -5.57 -8.06
N TYR A 209 -0.70 -4.87 -7.13
CA TYR A 209 -1.09 -5.45 -5.85
C TYR A 209 -2.12 -6.57 -6.04
N VAL A 210 -3.16 -6.32 -6.83
CA VAL A 210 -4.22 -7.27 -7.16
C VAL A 210 -3.65 -8.49 -7.88
N LYS A 211 -2.85 -8.30 -8.92
CA LYS A 211 -2.24 -9.40 -9.70
C LYS A 211 -1.50 -10.40 -8.81
N ALA A 212 -0.70 -9.90 -7.86
CA ALA A 212 0.14 -10.73 -7.02
C ALA A 212 -0.59 -11.32 -5.79
N ASN A 213 -1.75 -10.79 -5.40
CA ASN A 213 -2.34 -11.09 -4.09
C ASN A 213 -3.84 -11.35 -4.05
N MET A 214 -4.58 -11.06 -5.12
CA MET A 214 -6.03 -11.18 -5.17
C MET A 214 -6.48 -12.08 -6.34
N PRO A 215 -7.51 -12.92 -6.15
CA PRO A 215 -8.31 -13.10 -4.93
C PRO A 215 -7.51 -13.68 -3.74
N PHE A 216 -7.86 -13.25 -2.52
CA PHE A 216 -7.09 -13.57 -1.32
C PHE A 216 -7.01 -15.10 -1.09
N ASN A 217 -5.82 -15.59 -0.72
CA ASN A 217 -5.49 -17.02 -0.57
C ASN A 217 -5.63 -17.90 -1.83
N MET A 218 -6.05 -17.34 -2.97
CA MET A 218 -6.12 -18.06 -4.26
C MET A 218 -4.99 -17.63 -5.19
N ALA A 219 -4.65 -16.34 -5.17
CA ALA A 219 -3.58 -15.77 -5.97
C ALA A 219 -2.26 -15.65 -5.19
N SER A 220 -1.16 -15.87 -5.91
CA SER A 220 0.19 -15.52 -5.48
C SER A 220 0.96 -14.94 -6.66
N HIS A 221 2.10 -14.28 -6.40
CA HIS A 221 2.97 -13.79 -7.47
C HIS A 221 3.37 -14.89 -8.47
N SER A 222 3.64 -16.11 -8.02
CA SER A 222 4.02 -17.23 -8.91
C SER A 222 2.82 -17.93 -9.55
N LYS A 223 1.61 -17.73 -9.04
CA LYS A 223 0.37 -18.32 -9.53
C LYS A 223 -0.75 -17.26 -9.49
N PRO A 224 -0.69 -16.24 -10.35
CA PRO A 224 -1.72 -15.22 -10.40
C PRO A 224 -3.02 -15.82 -10.93
N THR A 225 -4.16 -15.40 -10.39
CA THR A 225 -5.48 -15.83 -10.88
C THR A 225 -5.97 -14.97 -12.04
N LEU A 226 -5.70 -13.67 -11.99
CA LEU A 226 -6.11 -12.71 -13.02
C LEU A 226 -5.02 -12.55 -14.09
N SER A 227 -5.41 -12.22 -15.33
CA SER A 227 -4.50 -11.72 -16.36
C SER A 227 -3.98 -10.31 -16.00
N ASN A 228 -3.01 -9.79 -16.78
CA ASN A 228 -2.55 -8.42 -16.58
C ASN A 228 -3.65 -7.41 -16.95
N GLU A 229 -4.35 -7.66 -18.06
CA GLU A 229 -5.50 -6.88 -18.52
C GLU A 229 -6.59 -6.83 -17.46
N GLU A 230 -6.98 -7.98 -16.90
CA GLU A 230 -8.00 -8.05 -15.84
C GLU A 230 -7.58 -7.27 -14.59
N ALA A 231 -6.30 -7.36 -14.20
CA ALA A 231 -5.78 -6.63 -13.04
C ALA A 231 -5.78 -5.11 -13.26
N TRP A 232 -5.45 -4.63 -14.46
CA TRP A 232 -5.55 -3.21 -14.82
C TRP A 232 -7.00 -2.73 -14.91
N ASP A 233 -7.87 -3.52 -15.53
CA ASP A 233 -9.29 -3.17 -15.72
C ASP A 233 -10.02 -3.12 -14.37
N VAL A 234 -9.82 -4.10 -13.47
CA VAL A 234 -10.43 -4.06 -12.13
C VAL A 234 -9.87 -2.93 -11.28
N ALA A 235 -8.59 -2.56 -11.44
CA ALA A 235 -8.02 -1.36 -10.83
C ALA A 235 -8.73 -0.09 -11.32
N ALA A 236 -8.99 0.01 -12.63
CA ALA A 236 -9.74 1.10 -13.25
C ALA A 236 -11.15 1.23 -12.67
N PHE A 237 -11.85 0.11 -12.52
CA PHE A 237 -13.17 0.07 -11.91
C PHE A 237 -13.14 0.54 -10.44
N VAL A 238 -12.32 -0.11 -9.59
CA VAL A 238 -12.26 0.21 -8.14
C VAL A 238 -11.85 1.66 -7.87
N ASN A 239 -10.87 2.19 -8.60
CA ASN A 239 -10.42 3.57 -8.43
C ASN A 239 -11.28 4.60 -9.19
N SER A 240 -12.29 4.17 -9.94
CA SER A 240 -13.32 5.07 -10.47
C SER A 240 -14.45 5.37 -9.47
N GLN A 241 -14.56 4.57 -8.42
CA GLN A 241 -15.63 4.68 -7.43
C GLN A 241 -15.41 5.85 -6.44
N PRO A 242 -16.49 6.43 -5.88
CA PRO A 242 -16.40 7.54 -4.92
C PRO A 242 -15.60 7.16 -3.66
N ARG A 243 -14.77 8.09 -3.17
CA ARG A 243 -13.97 7.94 -1.94
C ARG A 243 -13.63 9.33 -1.37
N PRO A 244 -13.10 9.42 -0.13
CA PRO A 244 -12.70 10.69 0.43
C PRO A 244 -11.60 11.38 -0.40
N HIS A 245 -11.65 12.71 -0.43
CA HIS A 245 -10.63 13.55 -1.06
C HIS A 245 -9.57 13.97 -0.04
N LYS A 246 -8.30 14.00 -0.45
CA LYS A 246 -7.21 14.64 0.29
C LYS A 246 -6.66 15.82 -0.50
N ASP A 247 -6.49 16.95 0.19
CA ASP A 247 -5.73 18.07 -0.35
C ASP A 247 -4.28 17.66 -0.64
N GLN A 248 -3.90 17.77 -1.91
CA GLN A 248 -2.60 17.40 -2.46
C GLN A 248 -1.88 18.60 -3.09
N THR A 249 -2.30 19.83 -2.77
CA THR A 249 -1.69 21.08 -3.30
C THR A 249 -0.18 21.19 -3.06
N HIS A 250 0.30 20.64 -1.95
CA HIS A 250 1.73 20.61 -1.59
C HIS A 250 2.45 19.32 -2.03
N ASP A 251 1.75 18.39 -2.69
CA ASP A 251 2.38 17.22 -3.27
C ASP A 251 3.00 17.56 -4.63
N TRP A 252 4.12 16.92 -4.95
CA TRP A 252 4.82 17.01 -6.22
C TRP A 252 5.30 18.44 -6.53
N PRO A 253 6.18 19.03 -5.70
CA PRO A 253 6.75 20.37 -5.94
C PRO A 253 7.44 20.46 -7.31
N HIS A 254 7.92 19.34 -7.83
CA HIS A 254 8.39 19.18 -9.20
C HIS A 254 7.37 18.36 -10.02
N ILE A 255 6.55 19.05 -10.80
CA ILE A 255 5.44 18.43 -11.55
C ILE A 255 5.93 17.37 -12.56
N ASP A 256 7.15 17.51 -13.10
CA ASP A 256 7.77 16.51 -13.99
C ASP A 256 8.07 15.17 -13.27
N LYS A 257 8.16 15.18 -11.94
CA LYS A 257 8.38 13.99 -11.10
C LYS A 257 7.10 13.29 -10.66
N LYS A 258 5.93 13.91 -10.91
CA LYS A 258 4.62 13.30 -10.65
C LYS A 258 4.53 11.96 -11.40
N PRO A 259 4.01 10.86 -10.82
CA PRO A 259 3.91 9.57 -11.51
C PRO A 259 3.09 9.64 -12.81
N ILE A 260 3.42 8.80 -13.79
CA ILE A 260 2.68 8.75 -15.07
C ILE A 260 1.22 8.34 -14.91
N ASP A 261 0.88 7.66 -13.80
CA ASP A 261 -0.45 7.13 -13.49
C ASP A 261 -1.11 7.90 -12.34
N PHE A 262 -0.68 9.15 -12.10
CA PHE A 262 -1.28 10.01 -11.09
C PHE A 262 -2.51 10.72 -11.67
N ALA A 263 -3.66 10.49 -11.07
CA ALA A 263 -4.96 10.83 -11.65
C ALA A 263 -5.29 12.34 -11.73
N PHE A 264 -4.51 13.22 -11.08
CA PHE A 264 -4.82 14.65 -10.99
C PHE A 264 -3.74 15.53 -11.63
N GLY A 265 -4.16 16.51 -12.43
CA GLY A 265 -3.29 17.51 -13.03
C GLY A 265 -2.70 18.49 -12.00
N PRO A 266 -1.90 19.48 -12.46
CA PRO A 266 -1.37 19.61 -13.82
C PRO A 266 -0.26 18.58 -14.13
N TYR A 267 0.11 18.44 -15.40
CA TYR A 267 1.16 17.54 -15.89
C TYR A 267 2.17 18.28 -16.78
N ALA A 268 3.40 17.78 -16.82
CA ALA A 268 4.49 18.38 -17.60
C ALA A 268 4.62 17.82 -19.03
N ASP A 269 3.86 16.79 -19.39
CA ASP A 269 4.05 15.97 -20.60
C ASP A 269 2.97 16.18 -21.67
N GLY A 270 2.01 17.09 -21.44
CA GLY A 270 0.97 17.46 -22.39
C GLY A 270 -0.17 16.45 -22.55
N PHE A 271 -0.21 15.37 -21.75
CA PHE A 271 -1.32 14.43 -21.74
C PHE A 271 -2.44 14.92 -20.81
N ASP A 272 -3.68 14.52 -21.11
CA ASP A 272 -4.85 14.89 -20.31
C ASP A 272 -5.01 13.99 -19.07
N GLU A 273 -5.88 14.40 -18.14
CA GLU A 273 -6.17 13.63 -16.92
C GLU A 273 -6.73 12.24 -17.22
N LYS A 274 -7.46 12.07 -18.32
CA LYS A 274 -8.02 10.77 -18.70
C LYS A 274 -6.91 9.77 -19.07
N ALA A 275 -5.91 10.23 -19.82
CA ALA A 275 -4.73 9.45 -20.18
C ALA A 275 -3.89 9.11 -18.94
N HIS A 276 -3.72 10.04 -17.99
CA HIS A 276 -3.05 9.74 -16.73
C HIS A 276 -3.85 8.83 -15.79
N LYS A 277 -5.19 8.92 -15.83
CA LYS A 277 -6.06 8.10 -15.00
C LYS A 277 -6.16 6.67 -15.50
N TYR A 278 -6.23 6.43 -16.82
CA TYR A 278 -6.51 5.12 -17.39
C TYR A 278 -5.46 4.60 -18.40
N GLY A 279 -4.50 5.43 -18.81
CA GLY A 279 -3.57 5.12 -19.88
C GLY A 279 -4.15 5.35 -21.29
N PRO A 280 -3.54 4.78 -22.34
CA PRO A 280 -2.36 3.90 -22.29
C PRO A 280 -1.12 4.64 -21.75
N TYR A 281 -0.37 3.98 -20.88
CA TYR A 281 0.76 4.59 -20.18
C TYR A 281 2.08 4.59 -20.97
N ALA A 282 2.21 3.73 -21.98
CA ALA A 282 3.43 3.64 -22.78
C ALA A 282 3.76 4.94 -23.53
N PRO A 283 2.82 5.64 -24.18
CA PRO A 283 3.07 6.96 -24.78
C PRO A 283 3.55 8.02 -23.77
N ILE A 284 2.92 8.08 -22.59
CA ILE A 284 3.29 9.02 -21.52
C ILE A 284 4.72 8.74 -21.04
N ALA A 285 5.04 7.47 -20.79
CA ALA A 285 6.37 7.05 -20.37
C ALA A 285 7.44 7.33 -21.44
N ALA A 286 7.09 7.23 -22.73
CA ALA A 286 7.99 7.56 -23.83
C ALA A 286 8.24 9.08 -23.96
N ALA A 287 7.21 9.91 -23.75
CA ALA A 287 7.34 11.36 -23.81
C ALA A 287 8.29 11.91 -22.73
N ARG A 288 8.27 11.34 -21.52
CA ARG A 288 9.12 11.76 -20.40
C ARG A 288 10.58 11.31 -20.46
N LYS A 289 10.93 10.45 -21.42
CA LYS A 289 12.32 10.05 -21.68
C LYS A 289 13.04 11.00 -22.65
N ARG A 290 12.30 11.90 -23.29
CA ARG A 290 12.81 12.91 -24.21
C ARG A 290 13.15 14.17 -23.44
#